data_AF-A0A927KGZ7-F1
#
_entry.id   AF-A0A927KGZ7-F1
#
_cell.length_a   1.000
_cell.length_b   1.000
_cell.length_c   1.000
_cell.angle_alpha   90.00
_cell.angle_beta   90.00
_cell.angle_gamma   90.00
#
_symmetry.space_group_name_H-M   'P 1'
#
loop_
_entity.id
_entity.type
_entity.pdbx_description
1 polymer ?
#
loop_
_entity_poly.entity_id
_entity_poly.type
_entity_poly.pdbx_seq_one_letter_code
_entity_poly.pdbx_strand_id
1 'polypeptide(L)' 'MESDRELLRILQDIQATRPVSDEDANRAVREGYAAQGEDGDIDLTQQGRQLVDSSKL' A
#
# COMPACT_ATOMS: atom_id res chain seq x y z
N MET A 1 8.19 -4.03 13.80
CA MET A 1 7.64 -2.98 14.66
C MET A 1 6.14 -2.91 14.44
N GLU A 2 5.36 -2.22 15.28
CA GLU A 2 3.91 -2.02 15.02
C GLU A 2 3.67 -1.28 13.69
N SER A 3 4.57 -0.37 13.33
CA SER A 3 4.52 0.39 12.07
C SER A 3 4.64 -0.46 10.80
N ASP A 4 5.37 -1.58 10.81
CA ASP A 4 5.48 -2.47 9.65
C ASP A 4 4.17 -3.23 9.38
N ARG A 5 3.48 -3.64 10.46
CA ARG A 5 2.19 -4.34 10.37
C ARG A 5 1.08 -3.41 9.88
N GLU A 6 1.13 -2.16 10.31
CA GLU A 6 0.23 -1.12 9.84
C GLU A 6 0.45 -0.84 8.34
N LEU A 7 1.70 -0.66 7.92
CA LEU A 7 2.02 -0.50 6.50
C LEU A 7 1.51 -1.68 5.67
N LEU A 8 1.70 -2.91 6.15
CA LEU A 8 1.19 -4.11 5.48
C LEU A 8 -0.34 -4.11 5.34
N ARG A 9 -1.09 -3.65 6.35
CA ARG A 9 -2.55 -3.51 6.25
C ARG A 9 -2.95 -2.47 5.21
N ILE A 10 -2.28 -1.32 5.19
CA ILE A 10 -2.52 -0.26 4.20
C ILE A 10 -2.34 -0.82 2.78
N LEU A 11 -1.24 -1.55 2.54
CA LEU A 11 -0.97 -2.13 1.22
C LEU A 11 -1.99 -3.21 0.84
N GLN A 12 -2.48 -4.00 1.81
CA GLN A 12 -3.55 -4.97 1.57
C GLN A 12 -4.88 -4.29 1.23
N ASP A 13 -5.21 -3.19 1.89
CA ASP A 13 -6.44 -2.44 1.61
C ASP A 13 -6.38 -1.76 0.24
N ILE A 14 -5.23 -1.18 -0.14
CA ILE A 14 -4.98 -0.68 -1.50
C ILE A 14 -5.15 -1.82 -2.53
N GLN A 15 -4.52 -2.98 -2.32
CA GLN A 15 -4.65 -4.15 -3.22
C GLN A 15 -6.11 -4.61 -3.37
N ALA A 16 -6.88 -4.52 -2.29
CA ALA A 16 -8.28 -4.91 -2.25
C ALA A 16 -9.23 -3.80 -2.71
N THR A 17 -8.71 -2.70 -3.27
CA THR A 17 -9.45 -1.49 -3.67
C THR A 17 -10.37 -0.94 -2.59
N ARG A 18 -9.96 -1.10 -1.33
CA ARG A 18 -10.67 -0.57 -0.17
C ARG A 18 -10.26 0.89 0.06
N PRO A 19 -11.17 1.72 0.58
CA PRO A 19 -10.83 3.08 0.94
C PRO A 19 -9.74 3.10 2.01
N VAL A 20 -8.69 3.88 1.76
CA VAL A 20 -7.61 4.19 2.71
C VAL A 20 -7.60 5.69 2.98
N SER A 21 -7.05 6.11 4.12
CA SER A 21 -6.91 7.54 4.41
C SER A 21 -5.82 8.18 3.53
N ASP A 22 -5.91 9.50 3.30
CA ASP A 22 -4.87 10.23 2.57
C ASP A 22 -3.49 10.10 3.23
N GLU A 23 -3.44 10.02 4.55
CA GLU A 23 -2.18 9.83 5.30
C GLU A 23 -1.56 8.45 5.00
N ASP A 24 -2.39 7.41 5.01
CA ASP A 24 -1.96 6.04 4.71
C ASP A 24 -1.50 5.89 3.26
N ALA A 25 -2.27 6.43 2.32
CA ALA A 25 -1.93 6.46 0.91
C ALA A 25 -0.59 7.19 0.67
N ASN A 26 -0.44 8.40 1.23
CA ASN A 26 0.79 9.18 1.11
C ASN A 26 1.98 8.47 1.74
N ARG A 27 1.78 7.74 2.85
CA ARG A 27 2.82 6.93 3.46
C ARG A 27 3.24 5.79 2.53
N ALA A 28 2.31 5.02 1.98
CA ALA A 28 2.61 3.93 1.06
C ALA A 28 3.38 4.42 -0.19
N VAL A 29 3.05 5.62 -0.68
CA VAL A 29 3.77 6.29 -1.78
C VAL A 29 5.17 6.74 -1.35
N ARG A 30 5.31 7.39 -0.19
CA ARG A 30 6.61 7.84 0.33
C ARG A 30 7.59 6.69 0.57
N GLU A 31 7.09 5.53 0.98
CA GLU A 31 7.89 4.32 1.20
C GLU A 31 8.16 3.54 -0.11
N GLY A 32 7.58 3.97 -1.25
CA GLY A 32 7.79 3.35 -2.57
C GLY A 32 6.99 2.08 -2.85
N TYR A 33 6.03 1.74 -1.97
CA TYR A 33 5.19 0.55 -2.12
C TYR A 33 3.89 0.81 -2.88
N ALA A 34 3.48 2.07 -3.00
CA ALA A 34 2.35 2.50 -3.82
C ALA A 34 2.72 3.68 -4.72
N ALA A 35 1.89 3.95 -5.73
CA ALA A 35 1.98 5.09 -6.62
C ALA A 35 0.59 5.67 -6.87
N GLN A 36 0.51 6.97 -7.13
CA GLN A 36 -0.71 7.59 -7.63
C GLN A 36 -0.85 7.27 -9.13
N GLY A 37 -2.01 6.79 -9.56
CA GLY A 37 -2.33 6.66 -10.97
C GLY A 37 -2.81 7.98 -11.58
N GLU A 38 -3.03 7.95 -12.89
CA GLU A 38 -3.28 9.16 -13.70
C GLU A 38 -4.64 9.81 -13.41
N ASP A 39 -5.61 9.06 -12.88
CA ASP A 39 -6.95 9.52 -12.51
C ASP A 39 -7.09 9.84 -11.02
N GLY A 40 -5.99 9.76 -10.26
CA GLY A 40 -5.94 10.04 -8.83
C GLY A 40 -6.24 8.83 -7.95
N ASP A 41 -6.31 7.62 -8.52
CA ASP A 41 -6.30 6.40 -7.74
C ASP A 41 -4.91 6.11 -7.15
N ILE A 42 -4.86 5.18 -6.20
CA ILE A 42 -3.62 4.70 -5.58
C ILE A 42 -3.50 3.22 -5.92
N ASP A 43 -2.36 2.84 -6.47
CA ASP A 43 -2.09 1.48 -6.90
C ASP A 43 -0.76 0.99 -6.31
N LEU A 44 -0.65 -0.32 -6.09
CA LEU A 44 0.60 -0.89 -5.59
C LEU A 44 1.70 -0.87 -6.66
N THR A 45 2.93 -0.58 -6.25
CA THR A 45 4.11 -0.83 -7.07
C THR A 45 4.41 -2.33 -7.13
N GLN A 46 5.35 -2.74 -7.99
CA GLN A 46 5.80 -4.14 -8.01
C GLN A 46 6.33 -4.57 -6.64
N GLN A 47 7.06 -3.69 -5.94
CA GLN A 47 7.59 -3.96 -4.61
C GLN A 47 6.47 -4.08 -3.56
N GLY A 48 5.47 -3.19 -3.62
CA GLY A 48 4.30 -3.28 -2.73
C GLY A 48 3.55 -4.60 -2.88
N ARG A 49 3.34 -5.04 -4.13
CA ARG A 49 2.73 -6.34 -4.42
C ARG A 49 3.54 -7.50 -3.83
N GLN A 50 4.85 -7.51 -4.05
CA GLN A 50 5.75 -8.54 -3.50
C GLN A 50 5.73 -8.57 -1.96
N LEU A 51 5.68 -7.42 -1.31
CA LEU A 51 5.61 -7.34 0.16
C LEU A 51 4.30 -7.93 0.69
N VAL A 52 3.18 -7.58 0.06
CA VAL A 52 1.87 -8.13 0.42
C VAL A 52 1.82 -9.63 0.16
N ASP A 53 2.32 -10.11 -0.98
CA ASP A 53 2.30 -11.53 -1.31
C ASP A 53 3.22 -12.35 -0.37
N SER A 54 4.39 -11.83 -0.03
CA SER A 54 5.31 -12.49 0.92
C SER A 54 4.75 -12.56 2.34
N SER A 55 3.82 -11.68 2.70
CA SER A 55 3.14 -11.70 4.01
C SER A 55 1.98 -12.70 4.11
N LYS A 56 1.55 -13.27 2.97
CA LYS A 56 0.48 -14.28 2.90
C LYS A 56 1.00 -15.72 3.01
N LEU A 57 2.33 -15.91 2.99
CA LEU A 57 3.00 -17.20 3.25
C LEU A 57 3.14 -17.48 4.75
#